data_AF-A0A9D1Q6X8-F1
#
_entry.id   AF-A0A9D1Q6X8-F1
#
_cell.length_a   1.000
_cell.length_b   1.000
_cell.length_c   1.000
_cell.angle_alpha   90.00
_cell.angle_beta   90.00
_cell.angle_gamma   90.00
#
_symmetry.space_group_name_H-M   'P 1'
#
loop_
_entity.id
_entity.type
_entity.pdbx_description
1 polymer ?
#
loop_
_entity_poly.entity_id
_entity_poly.type
_entity_poly.pdbx_seq_one_letter_code
_entity_poly.pdbx_strand_id
1 'polypeptide(L)'
;MKKKFGLLLVAAGLLSGGAALAQEKLTIGTNPAYPPFEYKGENNELLGFDIDLMNEVCSTLQKECVYSEQEFDALIPNLRLRRYDAVISGMDITEERAKQLAFSDPYYQNYSIYITTKDKADDIKDVADVKIGVLSGSTHQQYIRDTYKGANVSVYPQYPSAMSDLALGRVDVVFGDGEVVNDYMKENENFIM
;
A
#
# COMPACT_ATOMS: atom_id res chain seq x y z
N MET A 1 20.43 59.80 -50.87
CA MET A 1 20.16 58.66 -49.95
C MET A 1 18.74 58.74 -49.43
N LYS A 2 17.88 57.78 -49.78
CA LYS A 2 16.83 57.14 -48.93
C LYS A 2 15.94 56.28 -49.83
N LYS A 3 16.00 54.97 -49.56
CA LYS A 3 15.47 53.86 -50.36
C LYS A 3 13.95 53.76 -50.22
N LYS A 4 13.27 53.39 -51.32
CA LYS A 4 11.84 53.11 -51.38
C LYS A 4 11.53 51.69 -50.90
N PHE A 5 10.48 51.61 -50.08
CA PHE A 5 9.57 50.50 -49.77
C PHE A 5 9.89 49.11 -50.35
N GLY A 6 10.20 48.17 -49.45
CA GLY A 6 10.03 46.73 -49.66
C GLY A 6 8.81 46.25 -48.89
N LEU A 7 7.85 45.69 -49.63
CA LEU A 7 6.64 45.05 -49.12
C LEU A 7 7.04 43.73 -48.43
N LEU A 8 6.87 43.61 -47.11
CA LEU A 8 7.01 42.33 -46.41
C LEU A 8 5.62 41.69 -46.26
N LEU A 9 5.43 40.54 -46.91
CA LEU A 9 4.32 39.63 -46.68
C LEU A 9 4.44 39.03 -45.27
N VAL A 10 3.47 39.36 -44.41
CA VAL A 10 3.27 38.66 -43.13
C VAL A 10 2.45 37.40 -43.41
N ALA A 11 3.12 36.24 -43.42
CA ALA A 11 2.44 34.95 -43.40
C ALA A 11 1.99 34.65 -41.96
N ALA A 12 0.72 34.92 -41.66
CA ALA A 12 0.05 34.43 -40.46
C ALA A 12 -0.44 33.00 -40.71
N GLY A 13 0.41 32.01 -40.43
CA GLY A 13 0.06 30.59 -40.43
C GLY A 13 -0.21 30.11 -39.00
N LEU A 14 -1.42 29.60 -38.78
CA LEU A 14 -1.98 29.23 -37.49
C LEU A 14 -1.05 28.32 -36.65
N LEU A 15 -0.70 28.79 -35.46
CA LEU A 15 -0.36 27.90 -34.34
C LEU A 15 -1.67 27.24 -33.89
N SER A 16 -2.00 26.10 -34.50
CA SER A 16 -2.92 25.12 -33.89
C SER A 16 -2.22 24.51 -32.68
N GLY A 17 -2.10 25.30 -31.61
CA GLY A 17 -1.81 24.79 -30.29
C GLY A 17 -3.02 23.98 -29.86
N GLY A 18 -2.96 22.67 -30.11
CA GLY A 18 -3.80 21.75 -29.36
C GLY A 18 -3.46 21.98 -27.90
N ALA A 19 -4.38 22.59 -27.15
CA ALA A 19 -4.30 22.53 -25.70
C ALA A 19 -4.26 21.05 -25.37
N ALA A 20 -3.10 20.55 -24.93
CA ALA A 20 -3.05 19.28 -24.24
C ALA A 20 -3.98 19.45 -23.05
N LEU A 21 -5.19 18.91 -23.15
CA LEU A 21 -6.12 18.87 -22.04
C LEU A 21 -5.40 18.06 -20.96
N ALA A 22 -4.94 18.74 -19.91
CA ALA A 22 -4.34 18.07 -18.77
C ALA A 22 -5.37 17.05 -18.27
N GLN A 23 -4.99 15.78 -18.31
CA GLN A 23 -5.85 14.69 -17.87
C GLN A 23 -6.23 14.94 -16.40
N GLU A 24 -7.50 14.77 -16.06
CA GLU A 24 -7.94 14.94 -14.68
C GLU A 24 -7.22 13.93 -13.79
N LYS A 25 -6.71 14.37 -12.64
CA LYS A 25 -5.94 13.52 -11.73
C LYS A 25 -6.90 12.76 -10.81
N LEU A 26 -6.55 11.51 -10.51
CA LEU A 26 -7.08 10.74 -9.40
C LEU A 26 -5.95 10.51 -8.41
N THR A 27 -6.05 11.11 -7.23
CA THR A 27 -5.05 10.95 -6.18
C THR A 27 -5.37 9.73 -5.32
N ILE A 28 -4.38 8.87 -5.05
CA ILE A 28 -4.59 7.55 -4.42
C ILE A 28 -3.62 7.36 -3.26
N GLY A 29 -4.12 7.01 -2.08
CA GLY A 29 -3.31 6.57 -0.95
C GLY A 29 -2.90 5.10 -1.05
N THR A 30 -1.65 4.76 -0.76
CA THR A 30 -1.14 3.37 -0.74
C THR A 30 0.02 3.21 0.26
N ASN A 31 0.30 1.99 0.73
CA ASN A 31 1.43 1.68 1.62
C ASN A 31 2.40 0.69 0.96
N PRO A 32 3.46 1.14 0.26
CA PRO A 32 4.31 0.28 -0.58
C PRO A 32 5.32 -0.57 0.20
N ALA A 33 4.85 -1.22 1.26
CA ALA A 33 5.57 -2.17 2.12
C ALA A 33 4.72 -3.44 2.32
N TYR A 34 3.93 -3.80 1.29
CA TYR A 34 2.91 -4.85 1.31
C TYR A 34 2.97 -5.74 0.05
N PRO A 35 4.15 -6.30 -0.31
CA PRO A 35 4.23 -7.19 -1.46
C PRO A 35 3.36 -8.44 -1.23
N PRO A 36 2.79 -9.04 -2.28
CA PRO A 36 2.92 -8.69 -3.69
C PRO A 36 1.90 -7.63 -4.16
N PHE A 37 1.13 -7.02 -3.26
CA PHE A 37 0.05 -6.09 -3.61
C PHE A 37 0.60 -4.71 -3.97
N GLU A 38 1.42 -4.12 -3.11
CA GLU A 38 2.08 -2.86 -3.38
C GLU A 38 3.48 -2.83 -2.74
N TYR A 39 4.48 -2.47 -3.54
CA TYR A 39 5.86 -2.40 -3.08
C TYR A 39 6.69 -1.47 -3.97
N LYS A 40 7.91 -1.19 -3.51
CA LYS A 40 8.91 -0.44 -4.28
C LYS A 40 9.83 -1.37 -5.04
N GLY A 41 9.94 -1.15 -6.35
CA GLY A 41 10.97 -1.75 -7.20
C GLY A 41 12.36 -1.14 -6.94
N GLU A 42 13.37 -1.67 -7.64
CA GLU A 42 14.76 -1.23 -7.49
C GLU A 42 14.98 0.25 -7.82
N ASN A 43 14.14 0.84 -8.70
CA ASN A 43 14.22 2.23 -9.09
C ASN A 43 13.22 3.12 -8.33
N ASN A 44 12.69 2.63 -7.20
CA ASN A 44 11.69 3.29 -6.37
C ASN A 44 10.33 3.52 -7.07
N GLU A 45 10.07 2.81 -8.16
CA GLU A 45 8.77 2.73 -8.82
C GLU A 45 7.78 1.92 -7.97
N LEU A 46 6.50 2.27 -8.02
CA LEU A 46 5.43 1.51 -7.38
C LEU A 46 5.06 0.33 -8.28
N LEU A 47 5.09 -0.88 -7.71
CA LEU A 47 4.76 -2.14 -8.37
C LEU A 47 3.79 -2.95 -7.51
N GLY A 48 3.20 -3.97 -8.13
CA GLY A 48 2.37 -4.96 -7.45
C GLY A 48 0.93 -4.96 -7.94
N PHE A 49 0.19 -5.96 -7.51
CA PHE A 49 -1.18 -6.22 -7.96
C PHE A 49 -2.12 -5.02 -7.76
N ASP A 50 -2.05 -4.35 -6.61
CA ASP A 50 -2.88 -3.19 -6.28
C ASP A 50 -2.54 -2.00 -7.18
N ILE A 51 -1.25 -1.80 -7.46
CA ILE A 51 -0.80 -0.73 -8.36
C ILE A 51 -1.28 -0.98 -9.80
N ASP A 52 -1.13 -2.21 -10.29
CA ASP A 52 -1.59 -2.59 -11.63
C ASP A 52 -3.11 -2.43 -11.76
N LEU A 53 -3.87 -2.88 -10.76
CA LEU A 53 -5.33 -2.76 -10.74
C LEU A 53 -5.77 -1.29 -10.77
N MET A 54 -5.22 -0.44 -9.90
CA MET A 54 -5.63 0.97 -9.86
C MET A 54 -5.18 1.74 -11.11
N ASN A 55 -4.04 1.40 -11.71
CA ASN A 55 -3.64 1.96 -12.98
C ASN A 55 -4.64 1.63 -14.11
N GLU A 56 -5.17 0.41 -14.14
CA GLU A 56 -6.21 0.02 -15.09
C GLU A 56 -7.54 0.74 -14.83
N VAL A 57 -7.90 0.95 -13.55
CA VAL A 57 -9.06 1.77 -13.17
C VAL A 57 -8.88 3.22 -13.66
N CYS A 58 -7.73 3.85 -13.41
CA CYS A 58 -7.42 5.19 -13.91
C CYS A 58 -7.49 5.25 -15.45
N SER A 59 -6.93 4.27 -16.14
CA SER A 59 -6.98 4.14 -17.60
C SER A 59 -8.42 4.11 -18.11
N THR A 60 -9.26 3.27 -17.51
CA THR A 60 -10.69 3.16 -17.83
C THR A 60 -11.44 4.48 -17.58
N LEU A 61 -11.11 5.18 -16.50
CA LEU A 61 -11.68 6.48 -16.17
C LEU A 61 -11.09 7.64 -16.98
N GLN A 62 -10.09 7.38 -17.82
CA GLN A 62 -9.32 8.40 -18.51
C GLN A 62 -8.76 9.45 -17.55
N LYS A 63 -8.24 9.02 -16.39
CA LYS A 63 -7.58 9.86 -15.39
C LYS A 63 -6.08 9.55 -15.24
N GLU A 64 -5.31 10.55 -14.82
CA GLU A 64 -3.92 10.37 -14.39
C GLU A 64 -3.90 9.83 -12.95
N CYS A 65 -3.34 8.64 -12.74
CA CYS A 65 -3.11 8.08 -11.41
C CYS A 65 -1.95 8.80 -10.71
N VAL A 66 -2.20 9.39 -9.54
CA VAL A 66 -1.17 10.05 -8.71
C VAL A 66 -1.17 9.44 -7.32
N TYR A 67 -0.14 8.65 -7.02
CA TYR A 67 -0.04 7.96 -5.74
C TYR A 67 0.55 8.85 -4.63
N SER A 68 0.04 8.65 -3.42
CA SER A 68 0.50 9.21 -2.17
C SER A 68 0.84 8.07 -1.23
N GLU A 69 2.13 7.91 -0.96
CA GLU A 69 2.65 6.86 -0.08
C GLU A 69 2.42 7.25 1.38
N GLN A 70 1.84 6.36 2.17
CA GLN A 70 1.46 6.58 3.56
C GLN A 70 1.79 5.34 4.41
N GLU A 71 1.87 5.52 5.73
CA GLU A 71 1.74 4.40 6.67
C GLU A 71 0.31 3.86 6.63
N PHE A 72 0.14 2.55 6.84
CA PHE A 72 -1.15 1.88 6.68
C PHE A 72 -2.25 2.47 7.59
N ASP A 73 -1.91 2.75 8.85
CA ASP A 73 -2.85 3.34 9.83
C ASP A 73 -3.27 4.79 9.51
N ALA A 74 -2.50 5.48 8.67
CA ALA A 74 -2.79 6.83 8.21
C ALA A 74 -3.73 6.86 7.00
N LEU A 75 -3.97 5.72 6.33
CA LEU A 75 -4.73 5.66 5.09
C LEU A 75 -6.18 6.15 5.27
N ILE A 76 -6.91 5.56 6.21
CA ILE A 76 -8.31 5.92 6.45
C ILE A 76 -8.47 7.37 6.96
N PRO A 77 -7.70 7.83 7.97
CA PRO A 77 -7.76 9.22 8.41
C PRO A 77 -7.49 10.23 7.29
N ASN A 78 -6.48 9.99 6.44
CA ASN A 78 -6.12 10.92 5.37
C ASN A 78 -7.13 10.91 4.21
N LEU A 79 -7.76 9.77 3.91
CA LEU A 79 -8.90 9.70 2.98
C LEU A 79 -10.05 10.60 3.45
N ARG A 80 -10.41 10.51 4.74
CA ARG A 80 -11.50 11.30 5.33
C ARG A 80 -11.22 12.80 5.32
N LEU A 81 -9.95 13.17 5.44
CA LEU A 81 -9.48 14.55 5.31
C LEU A 81 -9.33 15.00 3.85
N ARG A 82 -9.72 14.17 2.88
CA ARG A 82 -9.63 14.42 1.43
C ARG A 82 -8.21 14.77 1.00
N ARG A 83 -7.20 14.11 1.57
CA ARG A 83 -5.81 14.21 1.12
C ARG A 83 -5.58 13.48 -0.20
N TYR A 84 -6.44 12.51 -0.49
CA TYR A 84 -6.54 11.83 -1.77
C TYR A 84 -7.99 11.36 -1.99
N ASP A 85 -8.28 10.92 -3.21
CA ASP A 85 -9.61 10.55 -3.68
C ASP A 85 -9.97 9.08 -3.40
N ALA A 86 -8.97 8.20 -3.36
CA ALA A 86 -9.14 6.76 -3.15
C ALA A 86 -7.98 6.17 -2.33
N VAL A 87 -8.17 4.94 -1.83
CA VAL A 87 -7.11 4.11 -1.23
C VAL A 87 -7.08 2.78 -1.95
N ILE A 88 -5.88 2.28 -2.26
CA ILE A 88 -5.65 0.89 -2.66
C ILE A 88 -4.39 0.38 -1.96
N SER A 89 -4.56 -0.61 -1.09
CA SER A 89 -3.52 -1.09 -0.16
C SER A 89 -3.97 -2.32 0.62
N GLY A 90 -4.49 -3.36 -0.06
CA GLY A 90 -4.96 -4.59 0.59
C GLY A 90 -5.98 -4.37 1.73
N MET A 91 -6.79 -3.32 1.65
CA MET A 91 -7.58 -2.83 2.79
C MET A 91 -8.81 -3.72 3.02
N ASP A 92 -8.80 -4.52 4.09
CA ASP A 92 -9.98 -5.33 4.43
C ASP A 92 -11.25 -4.48 4.62
N ILE A 93 -12.35 -5.01 4.10
CA ILE A 93 -13.70 -4.46 4.30
C ILE A 93 -14.19 -4.94 5.67
N THR A 94 -14.34 -4.00 6.61
CA THR A 94 -14.92 -4.27 7.94
C THR A 94 -16.10 -3.34 8.20
N GLU A 95 -17.01 -3.74 9.09
CA GLU A 95 -18.14 -2.89 9.48
C GLU A 95 -17.67 -1.54 10.07
N GLU A 96 -16.60 -1.55 10.84
CA GLU A 96 -16.01 -0.34 11.41
C GLU A 96 -15.49 0.61 10.33
N ARG A 97 -14.76 0.09 9.34
CA ARG A 97 -14.24 0.90 8.23
C ARG A 97 -15.38 1.39 7.34
N ALA A 98 -16.38 0.54 7.05
CA ALA A 98 -17.53 0.88 6.22
C ALA A 98 -18.45 1.96 6.83
N LYS A 99 -18.39 2.16 8.16
CA LYS A 99 -19.04 3.32 8.82
C LYS A 99 -18.35 4.64 8.50
N GLN A 100 -17.09 4.62 8.06
CA GLN A 100 -16.27 5.82 7.84
C GLN A 100 -16.04 6.15 6.36
N LEU A 101 -16.10 5.15 5.48
CA LEU A 101 -15.79 5.28 4.06
C LEU A 101 -16.62 4.29 3.20
N ALA A 102 -16.75 4.59 1.91
CA ALA A 102 -17.33 3.68 0.94
C ALA A 102 -16.24 2.74 0.39
N PHE A 103 -16.59 1.48 0.17
CA PHE A 103 -15.74 0.49 -0.48
C PHE A 103 -16.23 0.20 -1.89
N SER A 104 -15.30 -0.20 -2.76
CA SER A 104 -15.63 -0.89 -4.00
C SER A 104 -16.20 -2.28 -3.73
N ASP A 105 -16.56 -2.99 -4.79
CA ASP A 105 -16.65 -4.45 -4.71
C ASP A 105 -15.28 -5.03 -4.28
N PRO A 106 -15.26 -6.12 -3.50
CA PRO A 106 -14.02 -6.78 -3.09
C PRO A 106 -13.28 -7.32 -4.32
N TYR A 107 -11.97 -7.12 -4.37
CA TYR A 107 -11.14 -7.57 -5.50
C TYR A 107 -10.18 -8.72 -5.15
N TYR A 108 -10.02 -9.03 -3.85
CA TYR A 108 -9.16 -10.11 -3.37
C TYR A 108 -9.73 -10.73 -2.10
N GLN A 109 -9.54 -12.05 -1.93
CA GLN A 109 -9.89 -12.77 -0.71
C GLN A 109 -8.61 -13.34 -0.09
N ASN A 110 -8.24 -12.85 1.09
CA ASN A 110 -7.05 -13.26 1.82
C ASN A 110 -7.37 -14.32 2.90
N TYR A 111 -6.29 -14.80 3.51
CA TYR A 111 -6.27 -15.60 4.73
C TYR A 111 -5.14 -15.05 5.61
N SER A 112 -5.21 -15.19 6.93
CA SER A 112 -4.17 -14.72 7.84
C SER A 112 -3.34 -15.89 8.35
N ILE A 113 -2.03 -15.69 8.52
CA ILE A 113 -1.11 -16.67 9.08
C ILE A 113 -0.15 -16.03 10.08
N TYR A 114 0.38 -16.85 10.98
CA TYR A 114 1.54 -16.51 11.79
C TYR A 114 2.78 -17.02 11.09
N ILE A 115 3.88 -16.28 11.22
CA ILE A 115 5.20 -16.74 10.82
C ILE A 115 6.17 -16.57 11.99
N THR A 116 7.15 -17.45 12.06
CA THR A 116 8.19 -17.47 13.09
C THR A 116 9.54 -17.88 12.49
N THR A 117 10.58 -18.02 13.31
CA THR A 117 11.87 -18.56 12.91
C THR A 117 11.92 -20.08 13.15
N LYS A 118 12.64 -20.81 12.29
CA LYS A 118 12.75 -22.28 12.35
C LYS A 118 13.21 -22.81 13.71
N ASP A 119 14.07 -22.06 14.41
CA ASP A 119 14.59 -22.42 15.73
C ASP A 119 13.56 -22.24 16.86
N LYS A 120 12.54 -21.40 16.68
CA LYS A 120 11.49 -21.14 17.68
C LYS A 120 10.17 -21.87 17.41
N ALA A 121 9.98 -22.41 16.20
CA ALA A 121 8.72 -23.01 15.78
C ALA A 121 8.22 -24.10 16.75
N ASP A 122 9.13 -24.96 17.23
CA ASP A 122 8.78 -26.03 18.18
C ASP A 122 8.47 -25.52 19.60
N ASP A 123 8.91 -24.31 19.96
CA ASP A 123 8.71 -23.72 21.29
C ASP A 123 7.36 -22.99 21.43
N ILE A 124 6.77 -22.56 20.31
CA ILE A 124 5.50 -21.84 20.30
C ILE A 124 4.35 -22.84 20.42
N LYS A 125 3.78 -22.95 21.64
CA LYS A 125 2.60 -23.79 21.91
C LYS A 125 1.29 -23.05 21.78
N ASP A 126 1.30 -21.77 22.17
CA ASP A 126 0.19 -20.84 22.03
C ASP A 126 0.77 -19.46 21.68
N VAL A 127 0.20 -18.82 20.67
CA VAL A 127 0.61 -17.47 20.25
C VAL A 127 0.34 -16.43 21.35
N ALA A 128 -0.62 -16.71 22.25
CA ALA A 128 -0.95 -15.83 23.37
C ALA A 128 0.19 -15.68 24.40
N ASP A 129 1.07 -16.67 24.47
CA ASP A 129 2.17 -16.74 25.46
C ASP A 129 3.48 -16.11 24.97
N VAL A 130 3.51 -15.67 23.71
CA VAL A 130 4.73 -15.17 23.05
C VAL A 130 4.57 -13.72 22.59
N LYS A 131 5.66 -13.12 22.14
CA LYS A 131 5.65 -11.74 21.65
C LYS A 131 5.24 -11.69 20.18
N ILE A 132 4.12 -11.03 19.90
CA ILE A 132 3.46 -10.98 18.59
C ILE A 132 3.74 -9.63 17.91
N GLY A 133 4.32 -9.65 16.72
CA GLY A 133 4.42 -8.50 15.82
C GLY A 133 3.18 -8.37 14.93
N VAL A 134 2.61 -7.17 14.83
CA VAL A 134 1.48 -6.85 13.94
C VAL A 134 1.67 -5.50 13.27
N LEU A 135 1.08 -5.32 12.08
CA LEU A 135 1.03 -4.03 11.39
C LEU A 135 0.04 -3.06 12.08
N SER A 136 0.44 -1.81 12.29
CA SER A 136 -0.41 -0.75 12.85
C SER A 136 -1.65 -0.51 11.99
N GLY A 137 -2.82 -0.42 12.62
CA GLY A 137 -4.10 -0.17 11.95
C GLY A 137 -4.70 -1.38 11.21
N SER A 138 -4.00 -2.53 11.22
CA SER A 138 -4.46 -3.76 10.56
C SER A 138 -5.58 -4.47 11.33
N THR A 139 -6.34 -5.28 10.59
CA THR A 139 -7.30 -6.24 11.18
C THR A 139 -6.61 -7.30 12.03
N HIS A 140 -5.34 -7.61 11.76
CA HIS A 140 -4.50 -8.48 12.59
C HIS A 140 -4.28 -7.88 14.00
N GLN A 141 -3.91 -6.60 14.07
CA GLN A 141 -3.80 -5.89 15.35
C GLN A 141 -5.13 -5.89 16.12
N GLN A 142 -6.23 -5.65 15.41
CA GLN A 142 -7.58 -5.69 15.97
C GLN A 142 -7.91 -7.08 16.54
N TYR A 143 -7.68 -8.13 15.76
CA TYR A 143 -7.97 -9.51 16.12
C TYR A 143 -7.21 -9.95 17.37
N ILE A 144 -5.90 -9.67 17.44
CA ILE A 144 -5.08 -10.02 18.61
C ILE A 144 -5.60 -9.31 19.86
N ARG A 145 -5.90 -8.01 19.74
CA ARG A 145 -6.40 -7.22 20.87
C ARG A 145 -7.73 -7.73 21.43
N ASP A 146 -8.64 -8.14 20.55
CA ASP A 146 -9.98 -8.59 20.96
C ASP A 146 -9.97 -10.03 21.48
N THR A 147 -9.12 -10.88 20.91
CA THR A 147 -9.06 -12.33 21.21
C THR A 147 -8.14 -12.64 22.39
N TYR A 148 -6.93 -12.07 22.41
CA TYR A 148 -5.89 -12.40 23.38
C TYR A 148 -5.64 -11.24 24.35
N LYS A 149 -6.53 -11.12 25.34
CA LYS A 149 -6.44 -10.07 26.36
C LYS A 149 -5.13 -10.20 27.15
N GLY A 150 -4.27 -9.20 27.04
CA GLY A 150 -2.97 -9.16 27.73
C GLY A 150 -1.82 -9.78 26.95
N ALA A 151 -2.02 -10.18 25.69
CA ALA A 151 -0.93 -10.63 24.82
C ALA A 151 0.18 -9.57 24.70
N ASN A 152 1.41 -10.05 24.53
CA ASN A 152 2.58 -9.19 24.36
C ASN A 152 2.69 -8.75 22.90
N VAL A 153 2.03 -7.64 22.55
CA VAL A 153 1.94 -7.16 21.17
C VAL A 153 2.95 -6.04 20.91
N SER A 154 3.73 -6.18 19.85
CA SER A 154 4.53 -5.12 19.25
C SER A 154 3.89 -4.67 17.95
N VAL A 155 3.57 -3.38 17.89
CA VAL A 155 2.91 -2.76 16.74
C VAL A 155 3.96 -2.07 15.88
N TYR A 156 3.97 -2.40 14.59
CA TYR A 156 4.94 -1.91 13.64
C TYR A 156 4.27 -1.01 12.59
N PRO A 157 4.91 0.09 12.17
CA PRO A 157 4.39 0.93 11.09
C PRO A 157 4.39 0.20 9.74
N GLN A 158 5.36 -0.71 9.52
CA GLN A 158 5.51 -1.46 8.26
C GLN A 158 6.02 -2.88 8.53
N TYR A 159 5.63 -3.85 7.69
CA TYR A 159 6.10 -5.23 7.84
C TYR A 159 7.62 -5.43 7.78
N PRO A 160 8.42 -4.72 6.95
CA PRO A 160 9.88 -4.87 6.97
C PRO A 160 10.51 -4.70 8.36
N SER A 161 9.96 -3.78 9.16
CA SER A 161 10.41 -3.58 10.55
C SER A 161 9.99 -4.73 11.48
N ALA A 162 8.81 -5.30 11.29
CA ALA A 162 8.36 -6.50 12.01
C ALA A 162 9.21 -7.73 11.65
N MET A 163 9.51 -7.92 10.36
CA MET A 163 10.36 -9.02 9.87
C MET A 163 11.79 -8.90 10.39
N SER A 164 12.33 -7.68 10.43
CA SER A 164 13.66 -7.42 11.00
C SER A 164 13.71 -7.79 12.50
N ASP A 165 12.69 -7.41 13.26
CA ASP A 165 12.61 -7.76 14.68
C ASP A 165 12.35 -9.25 14.91
N LEU A 166 11.63 -9.93 14.01
CA LEU A 166 11.47 -11.38 14.03
C LEU A 166 12.81 -12.09 13.83
N ALA A 167 13.58 -11.69 12.81
CA ALA A 167 14.91 -12.23 12.52
C ALA A 167 15.91 -12.02 13.68
N LEU A 168 15.77 -10.91 14.41
CA LEU A 168 16.59 -10.60 15.60
C LEU A 168 16.05 -11.23 16.89
N GLY A 169 14.96 -11.99 16.83
CA GLY A 169 14.32 -12.62 17.99
C GLY A 169 13.70 -11.63 18.98
N ARG A 170 13.47 -10.38 18.57
CA ARG A 170 12.80 -9.35 19.38
C ARG A 170 11.30 -9.52 19.42
N VAL A 171 10.72 -10.17 18.43
CA VAL A 171 9.38 -10.78 18.47
C VAL A 171 9.53 -12.27 18.19
N ASP A 172 8.56 -13.05 18.63
CA ASP A 172 8.57 -14.51 18.46
C ASP A 172 7.76 -14.92 17.23
N VAL A 173 6.69 -14.18 16.94
CA VAL A 173 5.84 -14.39 15.76
C VAL A 173 5.47 -13.05 15.12
N VAL A 174 5.22 -13.07 13.81
CA VAL A 174 4.54 -11.97 13.10
C VAL A 174 3.21 -12.51 12.57
N PHE A 175 2.13 -11.75 12.76
CA PHE A 175 0.79 -12.11 12.30
C PHE A 175 0.33 -11.15 11.19
N GLY A 176 -0.06 -11.71 10.06
CA GLY A 176 -0.42 -10.91 8.87
C GLY A 176 -1.11 -11.71 7.78
N ASP A 177 -1.37 -11.03 6.67
CA ASP A 177 -1.96 -11.65 5.47
C ASP A 177 -1.01 -12.67 4.88
N GLY A 178 -1.57 -13.82 4.52
CA GLY A 178 -0.86 -15.00 4.04
C GLY A 178 0.10 -14.69 2.90
N GLU A 179 -0.40 -14.11 1.81
CA GLU A 179 0.46 -13.76 0.66
C GLU A 179 1.56 -12.78 1.01
N VAL A 180 1.31 -11.86 1.94
CA VAL A 180 2.26 -10.79 2.28
C VAL A 180 3.39 -11.31 3.14
N VAL A 181 3.04 -11.99 4.23
CA VAL A 181 4.07 -12.56 5.09
C VAL A 181 4.79 -13.72 4.40
N ASN A 182 4.12 -14.48 3.52
CA ASN A 182 4.77 -15.49 2.67
C ASN A 182 5.76 -14.86 1.68
N ASP A 183 5.49 -13.66 1.15
CA ASP A 183 6.44 -13.01 0.26
C ASP A 183 7.74 -12.64 1.00
N TYR A 184 7.61 -12.07 2.20
CA TYR A 184 8.76 -11.83 3.09
C TYR A 184 9.47 -13.12 3.54
N MET A 185 8.77 -14.24 3.67
CA MET A 185 9.40 -15.53 3.94
C MET A 185 10.29 -16.01 2.79
N LYS A 186 9.96 -15.72 1.53
CA LYS A 186 10.81 -16.11 0.39
C LYS A 186 12.15 -15.39 0.40
N GLU A 187 12.22 -14.22 1.02
CA GLU A 187 13.45 -13.43 1.17
C GLU A 187 14.34 -13.93 2.33
N ASN A 188 13.79 -14.73 3.24
CA ASN A 188 14.52 -15.22 4.41
C ASN A 188 14.22 -16.70 4.69
N GLU A 189 15.14 -17.58 4.31
CA GLU A 189 15.02 -19.03 4.51
C GLU A 189 14.92 -19.46 5.97
N ASN A 190 15.18 -18.59 6.96
CA ASN A 190 15.01 -18.91 8.38
C ASN A 190 13.54 -18.79 8.84
N PHE A 191 12.67 -18.17 8.06
CA PHE A 191 11.26 -18.05 8.43
C PHE A 191 10.45 -19.31 8.07
N ILE A 192 9.44 -19.61 8.88
CA ILE A 192 8.51 -20.72 8.72
C ILE A 192 7.12 -20.31 9.23
N MET A 193 6.06 -20.92 8.68
CA MET A 193 4.69 -20.78 9.17
C MET A 193 4.46 -21.61 10.44
#